data_AF-A0A519VS36-F1
#
_entry.id   AF-A0A519VS36-F1
#
_cell.length_a   1.000
_cell.length_b   1.000
_cell.length_c   1.000
_cell.angle_alpha   90.00
_cell.angle_beta   90.00
_cell.angle_gamma   90.00
#
_symmetry.space_group_name_H-M   'P 1'
#
loop_
_entity.id
_entity.type
_entity.pdbx_description
1 polymer ?
#
loop_
_entity_poly.entity_id
_entity_poly.type
_entity_poly.pdbx_seq_one_letter_code
_entity_poly.pdbx_strand_id
1 'polypeptide(L)' 'MKNNTIRVALATAGLWLATGLLATTQAQAPSSGGPSPQPAAVPLDGGASLLLAAGVGLGLRRLRRKQSAA' A
#
# COMPACT_ATOMS: atom_id res chain seq x y z
N MET A 1 -10.86 -28.76 0.07
CA MET A 1 -11.57 -27.46 0.14
C MET A 1 -10.86 -26.42 1.06
N LYS A 2 -9.53 -26.42 1.16
CA LYS A 2 -8.77 -25.61 2.16
C LYS A 2 -8.12 -24.33 1.57
N ASN A 3 -8.26 -24.12 0.27
CA ASN A 3 -7.55 -23.09 -0.50
C ASN A 3 -8.36 -21.79 -0.62
N ASN A 4 -9.67 -21.86 -0.35
CA ASN A 4 -10.57 -20.73 -0.50
C ASN A 4 -10.48 -19.75 0.66
N THR A 5 -10.17 -20.25 1.87
CA THR A 5 -9.98 -19.43 3.07
C THR A 5 -8.79 -18.48 2.93
N ILE A 6 -7.70 -18.92 2.31
CA ILE A 6 -6.51 -18.09 2.06
C ILE A 6 -6.83 -16.98 1.05
N ARG A 7 -7.64 -17.29 0.02
CA ARG A 7 -8.03 -16.30 -0.99
C ARG A 7 -8.95 -15.24 -0.43
N VAL A 8 -9.90 -15.65 0.41
CA VAL A 8 -10.78 -14.72 1.13
C VAL A 8 -9.98 -13.86 2.10
N ALA A 9 -9.04 -14.43 2.84
CA ALA A 9 -8.16 -13.68 3.75
C ALA A 9 -7.27 -12.65 3.03
N LEU A 10 -6.78 -12.96 1.83
CA LEU A 10 -6.03 -12.01 0.99
C LEU A 10 -6.92 -10.89 0.46
N ALA A 11 -8.15 -11.22 0.04
CA ALA A 11 -9.10 -10.22 -0.46
C ALA A 11 -9.54 -9.25 0.65
N THR A 12 -9.80 -9.77 1.85
CA THR A 12 -10.18 -8.92 2.99
C THR A 12 -9.01 -8.08 3.49
N ALA A 13 -7.79 -8.63 3.55
CA ALA A 13 -6.59 -7.87 3.89
C ALA A 13 -6.31 -6.76 2.87
N GLY A 14 -6.46 -7.03 1.56
CA GLY A 14 -6.31 -6.03 0.51
C GLY A 14 -7.36 -4.92 0.60
N LEU A 15 -8.61 -5.27 0.90
CA LEU A 15 -9.69 -4.30 1.08
C LEU A 15 -9.42 -3.37 2.27
N TRP A 16 -8.96 -3.91 3.40
CA TRP A 16 -8.57 -3.14 4.58
C TRP A 16 -7.37 -2.22 4.34
N LEU A 17 -6.39 -2.68 3.55
CA LEU A 17 -5.22 -1.86 3.20
C LEU A 17 -5.61 -0.67 2.32
N ALA A 18 -6.54 -0.87 1.39
CA ALA A 18 -7.03 0.16 0.49
C ALA A 18 -7.84 1.24 1.22
N THR A 19 -8.71 0.87 2.16
CA THR A 19 -9.45 1.85 2.98
C THR A 19 -8.55 2.59 3.96
N GLY A 20 -7.50 1.96 4.49
CA GLY A 20 -6.51 2.63 5.36
C GLY A 20 -5.68 3.70 4.62
N LEU A 21 -5.39 3.50 3.34
CA LEU A 21 -4.60 4.45 2.54
C LEU A 21 -5.38 5.76 2.26
N LEU A 22 -6.69 5.66 2.04
CA LEU A 22 -7.59 6.80 1.80
C LEU A 22 -7.73 7.75 3.01
N ALA A 23 -7.43 7.27 4.23
CA ALA A 23 -7.57 8.06 5.46
C ALA A 23 -6.37 8.99 5.75
N THR A 24 -5.31 8.95 4.95
CA THR A 24 -4.07 9.70 5.22
C THR A 24 -3.95 11.04 4.51
N THR A 25 -4.98 11.46 3.76
CA THR A 25 -5.00 12.77 3.09
C THR A 25 -5.46 13.88 4.05
N GLN A 26 -4.57 14.29 4.96
CA GLN A 26 -4.80 15.47 5.78
C GLN A 26 -4.42 16.74 4.99
N ALA A 27 -5.41 17.46 4.50
CA ALA A 27 -5.21 18.81 3.98
C ALA A 27 -4.80 19.73 5.13
N GLN A 28 -3.72 20.49 4.97
CA GLN A 28 -3.30 21.49 5.96
C GLN A 28 -4.40 22.54 6.10
N ALA A 29 -4.96 22.69 7.31
CA ALA A 29 -5.86 23.80 7.61
C ALA A 29 -5.03 25.11 7.64
N PRO A 30 -5.52 26.23 7.07
CA PRO A 30 -4.78 27.48 7.07
C PRO A 30 -4.58 27.96 8.52
N SER A 31 -3.33 28.05 8.99
CA SER A 31 -3.03 28.77 10.23
C SER A 31 -2.62 30.20 9.89
N SER A 32 -3.38 31.15 10.43
CA SER A 32 -3.21 32.58 10.22
C SER A 32 -1.97 33.09 10.97
N GLY A 33 -0.88 33.41 10.27
CA GLY A 33 0.14 34.34 10.78
C GLY A 33 1.57 34.23 10.24
N GLY A 34 1.99 33.09 9.66
CA GLY A 34 3.32 32.93 9.05
C GLY A 34 3.28 33.02 7.53
N PRO A 35 4.43 33.17 6.84
CA PRO A 35 4.46 32.97 5.39
C PRO A 35 3.83 31.61 5.08
N SER A 36 2.79 31.62 4.25
CA SER A 36 2.08 30.41 3.84
C SER A 36 3.13 29.42 3.31
N PRO A 37 3.24 28.21 3.87
CA PRO A 37 4.17 27.23 3.34
C PRO A 37 3.81 26.96 1.88
N GLN A 38 4.67 27.37 0.94
CA GLN A 38 4.53 26.94 -0.45
C GLN A 38 4.58 25.41 -0.46
N PRO A 39 3.56 24.73 -1.01
CA PRO A 39 3.59 23.29 -1.14
C PRO A 39 4.86 22.88 -1.91
N ALA A 40 5.81 22.24 -1.23
CA ALA A 40 6.97 21.68 -1.89
C ALA A 40 6.50 20.48 -2.70
N ALA A 41 6.78 20.46 -4.01
CA ALA A 41 6.42 19.39 -4.93
C ALA A 41 7.29 18.13 -4.71
N VAL A 42 7.34 17.65 -3.46
CA VAL A 42 8.06 16.43 -3.09
C VAL A 42 7.24 15.24 -3.57
N PRO A 43 7.81 14.31 -4.36
CA PRO A 43 7.08 13.16 -4.88
C PRO A 43 6.68 12.21 -3.74
N LEU A 44 5.42 12.29 -3.29
CA LEU A 44 4.84 11.38 -2.29
C LEU A 44 4.64 9.96 -2.85
N ASP A 45 4.61 9.83 -4.18
CA ASP A 45 4.36 8.58 -4.91
C ASP A 45 5.55 7.61 -4.93
N GLY A 46 6.73 8.06 -4.50
CA GLY A 46 7.91 7.22 -4.40
C GLY A 46 7.72 6.06 -3.40
N GLY A 47 7.02 6.31 -2.29
CA GLY A 47 6.70 5.29 -1.30
C GLY A 47 5.71 4.25 -1.81
N ALA A 48 4.69 4.69 -2.55
CA ALA A 48 3.69 3.80 -3.15
C ALA A 48 4.31 2.88 -4.21
N SER A 49 5.20 3.43 -5.07
CA SER A 49 5.92 2.66 -6.08
C SER A 49 6.85 1.60 -5.46
N LEU A 50 7.49 1.93 -4.33
CA LEU A 50 8.33 0.99 -3.59
C LEU A 50 7.52 -0.15 -2.95
N LEU A 51 6.36 0.17 -2.34
CA LEU A 51 5.46 -0.85 -1.77
C LEU A 51 4.90 -1.79 -2.85
N LEU A 52 4.55 -1.24 -4.01
CA LEU A 52 4.08 -2.04 -5.15
C LEU A 52 5.17 -3.01 -5.64
N ALA A 53 6.40 -2.52 -5.83
CA ALA A 53 7.53 -3.35 -6.25
C ALA A 53 7.83 -4.47 -5.23
N ALA A 54 7.83 -4.15 -3.93
CA ALA A 54 8.03 -5.13 -2.87
C ALA A 54 6.91 -6.19 -2.84
N GLY A 55 5.65 -5.77 -3.04
CA GLY A 55 4.50 -6.67 -3.11
C GLY A 55 4.60 -7.68 -4.27
N VAL A 56 4.96 -7.21 -5.47
CA VAL A 56 5.17 -8.08 -6.64
C VAL A 56 6.32 -9.07 -6.39
N GLY A 57 7.45 -8.60 -5.87
CA GLY A 57 8.60 -9.45 -5.57
C GLY A 57 8.29 -10.55 -4.55
N LEU A 58 7.61 -10.21 -3.46
CA LEU A 58 7.19 -11.16 -2.44
C LEU A 58 6.16 -12.17 -2.97
N GLY A 59 5.22 -11.72 -3.80
CA GLY A 59 4.22 -12.58 -4.44
C GLY A 59 4.86 -13.64 -5.34
N LEU A 60 5.75 -13.22 -6.24
CA LEU A 60 6.49 -14.11 -7.13
C LEU A 60 7.37 -15.09 -6.37
N ARG A 61 8.09 -14.64 -5.33
CA ARG A 61 8.92 -15.50 -4.47
C ARG A 61 8.11 -16.62 -3.81
N ARG A 62 6.89 -16.31 -3.37
CA ARG A 62 6.01 -17.28 -2.69
C ARG A 62 5.43 -18.31 -3.65
N LEU A 63 5.11 -17.93 -4.89
CA LEU A 63 4.64 -18.85 -5.93
C LEU A 63 5.74 -19.82 -6.38
N ARG A 64 6.97 -19.31 -6.59
CA ARG A 64 8.12 -20.14 -6.97
C ARG A 64 8.46 -21.20 -5.92
N ARG A 65 8.46 -20.82 -4.64
CA ARG A 65 8.70 -21.77 -3.53
C ARG A 65 7.66 -22.88 -3.42
N LYS A 66 6.42 -22.62 -3.84
CA LYS A 66 5.38 -23.64 -3.91
C LYS A 66 5.55 -24.59 -5.09
N GLN A 67 6.11 -24.11 -6.20
CA GLN A 67 6.41 -24.94 -7.36
C GLN A 67 7.65 -25.81 -7.15
N SER A 68 8.63 -25.37 -6.35
CA SER A 68 9.82 -26.18 -6.03
C SER A 68 9.59 -27.25 -4.95
N ALA A 69 8.42 -27.26 -4.31
CA ALA A 69 8.05 -28.20 -3.26
C ALA A 69 6.93 -29.18 -3.70
N ALA A 70 6.62 -29.19 -5.00
CA ALA A 70 5.71 -30.12 -5.67
C ALA A 70 6.51 -30.86 -6.75
#